data_AF-A0A838K571-F1
#
_entry.id   AF-A0A838K571-F1
#
_cell.length_a   1.000
_cell.length_b   1.000
_cell.length_c   1.000
_cell.angle_alpha   90.00
_cell.angle_beta   90.00
_cell.angle_gamma   90.00
#
_symmetry.space_group_name_H-M   'P 1'
#
loop_
_entity.id
_entity.type
_entity.pdbx_description
1 polymer ?
#
loop_
_entity_poly.entity_id
_entity_poly.type
_entity_poly.pdbx_seq_one_letter_code
_entity_poly.pdbx_strand_id
1 'polypeptide(L)'
;RWGAKGVKLYTAEWKDESRGWTLKDPEAYRFLEKSQELGIKNVHVHKGPTIWPLDKDAFDVSDVDHAATDFPDLNFIVEHVGLPRIEDFCFMATQEPNVYAGLSVVIGGLMHARPKFFAKVMGELLFWVGEDKMTFGSDYSIWEPKWQIEGFVDWDYPSDEFSDYPRVNTDTKKKILGLNAAKLYDIEVPAELQLQEDAPADQEDAVLVENAGAAV
;
A
#
# COMPACT_ATOMS: atom_id res chain seq x y z
N ARG A 1 -27.12 -10.07 1.02
CA ARG A 1 -27.34 -10.53 -0.39
C ARG A 1 -26.05 -10.69 -1.17
N TRP A 2 -25.15 -9.69 -1.15
CA TRP A 2 -23.96 -9.67 -2.03
C TRP A 2 -22.63 -9.99 -1.34
N GLY A 3 -22.59 -10.06 0.00
CA GLY A 3 -21.39 -10.47 0.74
C GLY A 3 -20.18 -9.56 0.52
N ALA A 4 -20.40 -8.27 0.24
CA ALA A 4 -19.31 -7.31 0.05
C ALA A 4 -18.41 -7.29 1.28
N LYS A 5 -17.09 -7.35 1.05
CA LYS A 5 -16.05 -7.30 2.09
C LYS A 5 -15.31 -5.97 2.12
N GLY A 6 -15.41 -5.20 1.04
CA GLY A 6 -14.82 -3.89 0.90
C GLY A 6 -15.63 -2.96 0.01
N VAL A 7 -15.25 -1.69 0.06
CA VAL A 7 -15.82 -0.56 -0.69
C VAL A 7 -14.68 0.25 -1.30
N LYS A 8 -14.95 0.93 -2.42
CA LYS A 8 -14.01 1.84 -3.08
C LYS A 8 -14.62 3.24 -3.08
N LEU A 9 -13.86 4.20 -2.58
CA LEU A 9 -14.28 5.60 -2.46
C LEU A 9 -13.42 6.48 -3.36
N TYR A 10 -14.11 7.31 -4.13
CA TYR A 10 -13.53 8.42 -4.88
C TYR A 10 -14.04 9.70 -4.25
N THR A 11 -13.16 10.37 -3.50
CA THR A 11 -13.42 11.67 -2.87
C THR A 11 -13.41 12.80 -3.88
N ALA A 12 -12.73 12.61 -5.01
CA ALA A 12 -12.73 13.52 -6.14
C ALA A 12 -13.96 13.30 -7.01
N GLU A 13 -14.80 14.31 -7.14
CA GLU A 13 -15.97 14.29 -8.01
C GLU A 13 -16.21 15.64 -8.66
N TRP A 14 -16.96 15.62 -9.76
CA TRP A 14 -17.55 16.81 -10.35
C TRP A 14 -19.02 16.51 -10.59
N LYS A 15 -19.87 16.95 -9.66
CA LYS A 15 -21.30 16.69 -9.72
C LYS A 15 -22.05 17.95 -9.30
N ASP A 16 -22.74 18.56 -10.26
CA ASP A 16 -23.39 19.86 -10.10
C ASP A 16 -22.39 20.91 -9.59
N GLU A 17 -22.58 21.42 -8.37
CA GLU A 17 -21.66 22.37 -7.73
C GLU A 17 -20.55 21.69 -6.90
N SER A 18 -20.67 20.38 -6.65
CA SER A 18 -19.67 19.63 -5.90
C SER A 18 -18.37 19.47 -6.69
N ARG A 19 -17.26 19.78 -6.02
CA ARG A 19 -15.88 19.65 -6.51
C ARG A 19 -15.10 18.53 -5.81
N GLY A 20 -15.78 17.71 -5.02
CA GLY A 20 -15.18 16.73 -4.14
C GLY A 20 -15.70 16.84 -2.72
N TRP A 21 -15.39 15.82 -1.93
CA TRP A 21 -15.72 15.70 -0.52
C TRP A 21 -14.52 15.09 0.22
N THR A 22 -14.54 15.13 1.54
CA THR A 22 -13.47 14.60 2.39
C THR A 22 -13.99 13.50 3.31
N LEU A 23 -13.12 12.56 3.68
CA LEU A 23 -13.49 11.51 4.64
C LEU A 23 -13.94 12.05 6.00
N LYS A 24 -13.61 13.32 6.32
CA LYS A 24 -14.05 14.04 7.52
C LYS A 24 -15.48 14.56 7.47
N ASP A 25 -16.14 14.48 6.31
CA ASP A 25 -17.51 14.99 6.19
C ASP A 25 -18.50 14.09 6.95
N PRO A 26 -19.56 14.65 7.57
CA PRO A 26 -20.54 13.87 8.33
C PRO A 26 -21.20 12.74 7.51
N GLU A 27 -21.43 12.96 6.21
CA GLU A 27 -22.00 11.92 5.33
C GLU A 27 -21.00 10.80 5.04
N ALA A 28 -19.69 11.10 5.00
CA ALA A 28 -18.64 10.10 4.89
C ALA A 28 -18.61 9.22 6.16
N TYR A 29 -18.68 9.83 7.35
CA TYR A 29 -18.74 9.10 8.62
C TYR A 29 -19.97 8.21 8.70
N ARG A 30 -21.13 8.72 8.31
CA ARG A 30 -22.36 7.91 8.23
C ARG A 30 -22.22 6.70 7.30
N PHE A 31 -21.48 6.85 6.20
CA PHE A 31 -21.18 5.74 5.29
C PHE A 31 -20.19 4.73 5.91
N LEU A 32 -19.15 5.20 6.60
CA LEU A 32 -18.15 4.36 7.27
C LEU A 32 -18.78 3.57 8.43
N GLU A 33 -19.57 4.24 9.29
CA GLU A 33 -20.39 3.60 10.33
C GLU A 33 -21.27 2.51 9.73
N LYS A 34 -21.96 2.83 8.61
CA LYS A 34 -22.82 1.84 7.96
C LYS A 34 -22.04 0.66 7.39
N SER A 35 -20.84 0.91 6.86
CA SER A 35 -19.95 -0.15 6.36
C SER A 35 -19.57 -1.10 7.49
N GLN A 36 -19.19 -0.54 8.64
CA GLN A 36 -18.84 -1.30 9.84
C GLN A 36 -20.03 -2.14 10.36
N GLU A 37 -21.23 -1.54 10.48
CA GLU A 37 -22.46 -2.26 10.85
C GLU A 37 -22.78 -3.46 9.93
N LEU A 38 -22.45 -3.32 8.65
CA LEU A 38 -22.68 -4.36 7.65
C LEU A 38 -21.53 -5.39 7.58
N GLY A 39 -20.47 -5.22 8.38
CA GLY A 39 -19.28 -6.08 8.37
C GLY A 39 -18.36 -5.88 7.16
N ILE A 40 -18.47 -4.76 6.47
CA ILE A 40 -17.57 -4.35 5.39
C ILE A 40 -16.38 -3.63 6.04
N LYS A 41 -15.21 -4.26 6.04
CA LYS A 41 -14.03 -3.75 6.76
C LYS A 41 -13.05 -2.99 5.86
N ASN A 42 -12.96 -3.34 4.58
CA ASN A 42 -11.88 -2.83 3.72
C ASN A 42 -12.34 -1.62 2.92
N VAL A 43 -11.83 -0.45 3.25
CA VAL A 43 -12.14 0.82 2.60
C VAL A 43 -10.97 1.22 1.70
N HIS A 44 -11.12 1.02 0.40
CA HIS A 44 -10.15 1.48 -0.58
C HIS A 44 -10.43 2.96 -0.89
N VAL A 45 -9.46 3.83 -0.66
CA VAL A 45 -9.60 5.28 -0.92
C VAL A 45 -8.62 5.71 -1.99
N HIS A 46 -9.13 6.34 -3.04
CA HIS A 46 -8.28 6.86 -4.11
C HIS A 46 -7.60 8.15 -3.66
N LYS A 47 -6.29 8.09 -3.36
CA LYS A 47 -5.48 9.23 -2.93
C LYS A 47 -4.17 9.24 -3.70
N GLY A 48 -4.25 9.69 -4.94
CA GLY A 48 -3.18 9.54 -5.92
C GLY A 48 -3.11 10.67 -6.93
N PRO A 49 -2.51 10.41 -8.11
CA PRO A 49 -2.40 11.39 -9.16
C PRO A 49 -3.75 12.07 -9.47
N THR A 50 -3.74 13.39 -9.38
CA THR A 50 -4.92 14.21 -9.67
C THR A 50 -5.26 14.20 -11.16
N ILE A 51 -6.55 14.25 -11.48
CA ILE A 51 -7.03 14.25 -12.86
C ILE A 51 -7.79 15.57 -13.10
N TRP A 52 -7.38 16.36 -14.10
CA TRP A 52 -8.15 17.54 -14.51
C TRP A 52 -9.50 17.10 -15.10
N PRO A 53 -10.63 17.76 -14.76
CA PRO A 53 -10.77 19.04 -14.05
C PRO A 53 -11.06 18.92 -12.54
N LEU A 54 -10.76 17.79 -11.90
CA LEU A 54 -11.04 17.57 -10.47
C LEU A 54 -10.06 18.34 -9.57
N ASP A 55 -10.54 18.79 -8.42
CA ASP A 55 -9.75 19.59 -7.49
C ASP A 55 -8.75 18.72 -6.74
N LYS A 56 -7.50 19.19 -6.64
CA LYS A 56 -6.37 18.46 -6.03
C LYS A 56 -6.68 18.02 -4.60
N ASP A 57 -7.39 18.84 -3.84
CA ASP A 57 -7.58 18.65 -2.40
C ASP A 57 -8.42 17.41 -2.08
N ALA A 58 -9.27 16.98 -3.02
CA ALA A 58 -10.00 15.74 -2.89
C ALA A 58 -9.10 14.49 -2.91
N PHE A 59 -7.88 14.59 -3.44
CA PHE A 59 -6.90 13.49 -3.49
C PHE A 59 -5.92 13.50 -2.32
N ASP A 60 -6.06 14.44 -1.38
CA ASP A 60 -5.14 14.61 -0.26
C ASP A 60 -5.30 13.49 0.79
N VAL A 61 -4.18 12.92 1.25
CA VAL A 61 -4.17 11.79 2.20
C VAL A 61 -4.48 12.20 3.64
N SER A 62 -4.39 13.49 3.98
CA SER A 62 -4.57 13.99 5.35
C SER A 62 -5.97 13.78 5.94
N ASP A 63 -6.98 13.52 5.10
CA ASP A 63 -8.31 13.19 5.61
C ASP A 63 -8.46 11.73 6.03
N VAL A 64 -7.57 10.85 5.55
CA VAL A 64 -7.53 9.44 5.94
C VAL A 64 -7.10 9.31 7.40
N ASP A 65 -6.14 10.12 7.84
CA ASP A 65 -5.64 10.18 9.22
C ASP A 65 -6.79 10.23 10.25
N HIS A 66 -7.69 11.20 10.10
CA HIS A 66 -8.82 11.37 11.02
C HIS A 66 -9.79 10.18 10.98
N ALA A 67 -10.14 9.72 9.78
CA ALA A 67 -11.06 8.59 9.63
C ALA A 67 -10.44 7.27 10.12
N ALA A 68 -9.14 7.07 9.94
CA ALA A 68 -8.42 5.89 10.40
C ALA A 68 -8.40 5.80 11.93
N THR A 69 -8.13 6.93 12.60
CA THR A 69 -8.17 7.05 14.06
C THR A 69 -9.58 6.79 14.62
N ASP A 70 -10.62 7.37 14.01
CA ASP A 70 -11.99 7.27 14.52
C ASP A 70 -12.66 5.90 14.21
N PHE A 71 -12.18 5.19 13.19
CA PHE A 71 -12.70 3.88 12.77
C PHE A 71 -11.60 2.79 12.80
N PRO A 72 -11.08 2.43 13.98
CA PRO A 72 -9.96 1.47 14.11
C PRO A 72 -10.32 0.04 13.67
N ASP A 73 -11.60 -0.29 13.58
CA ASP A 73 -12.10 -1.60 13.11
C ASP A 73 -12.23 -1.69 11.57
N LEU A 74 -12.02 -0.58 10.87
CA LEU A 74 -11.93 -0.52 9.40
C LEU A 74 -10.47 -0.50 8.96
N ASN A 75 -10.19 -1.11 7.81
CA ASN A 75 -8.90 -1.01 7.14
C ASN A 75 -8.98 0.03 6.02
N PHE A 76 -8.07 0.99 5.99
CA PHE A 76 -7.97 2.01 4.95
C PHE A 76 -6.85 1.67 3.98
N ILE A 77 -7.20 1.16 2.80
CA ILE A 77 -6.25 0.87 1.73
C ILE A 77 -6.13 2.13 0.87
N VAL A 78 -5.04 2.87 1.08
CA VAL A 78 -4.78 4.14 0.41
C VAL A 78 -4.12 3.87 -0.93
N GLU A 79 -4.92 4.05 -1.98
CA GLU A 79 -4.54 3.63 -3.31
C GLU A 79 -3.71 4.71 -3.98
N HIS A 80 -2.59 4.28 -4.56
CA HIS A 80 -1.55 5.13 -5.13
C HIS A 80 -0.77 5.94 -4.10
N VAL A 81 -0.87 5.61 -2.80
CA VAL A 81 0.01 6.05 -1.70
C VAL A 81 0.31 7.56 -1.65
N GLY A 82 -0.66 8.41 -2.01
CA GLY A 82 -0.49 9.87 -2.00
C GLY A 82 0.43 10.42 -3.09
N LEU A 83 0.79 9.61 -4.10
CA LEU A 83 1.75 10.03 -5.13
C LEU A 83 1.38 11.37 -5.78
N PRO A 84 2.37 12.26 -6.02
CA PRO A 84 3.81 12.05 -5.84
C PRO A 84 4.35 12.38 -4.43
N ARG A 85 3.49 12.76 -3.47
CA ARG A 85 3.86 13.19 -2.10
C ARG A 85 3.94 12.00 -1.15
N ILE A 86 4.87 11.09 -1.42
CA ILE A 86 4.98 9.83 -0.68
C ILE A 86 5.30 10.05 0.80
N GLU A 87 6.07 11.10 1.13
CA GLU A 87 6.47 11.41 2.49
C GLU A 87 5.26 11.70 3.40
N ASP A 88 4.24 12.41 2.89
CA ASP A 88 3.00 12.70 3.63
C ASP A 88 2.23 11.41 3.94
N PHE A 89 2.19 10.48 2.97
CA PHE A 89 1.57 9.17 3.17
C PHE A 89 2.34 8.34 4.19
N CYS A 90 3.67 8.23 4.08
CA CYS A 90 4.48 7.45 5.02
C CYS A 90 4.34 7.99 6.44
N PHE A 91 4.32 9.31 6.63
CA PHE A 91 4.16 9.92 7.94
C PHE A 91 2.83 9.52 8.60
N MET A 92 1.72 9.64 7.86
CA MET A 92 0.39 9.25 8.33
C MET A 92 0.27 7.73 8.53
N ALA A 93 0.71 6.91 7.57
CA ALA A 93 0.60 5.46 7.62
C ALA A 93 1.49 4.79 8.67
N THR A 94 2.52 5.50 9.16
CA THR A 94 3.33 5.06 10.32
C THR A 94 2.52 5.20 11.62
N GLN A 95 1.72 6.27 11.74
CA GLN A 95 0.90 6.54 12.91
C GLN A 95 -0.31 5.60 12.98
N GLU A 96 -0.98 5.40 11.84
CA GLU A 96 -2.27 4.70 11.78
C GLU A 96 -2.09 3.17 11.53
N PRO A 97 -2.42 2.31 12.51
CA PRO A 97 -2.16 0.87 12.41
C PRO A 97 -3.05 0.15 11.38
N ASN A 98 -4.20 0.74 11.06
CA ASN A 98 -5.19 0.24 10.11
C ASN A 98 -5.09 0.87 8.71
N VAL A 99 -3.99 1.58 8.40
CA VAL A 99 -3.71 2.14 7.08
C VAL A 99 -2.73 1.25 6.31
N TYR A 100 -3.09 0.94 5.06
CA TYR A 100 -2.38 0.07 4.14
C TYR A 100 -2.03 0.80 2.84
N ALA A 101 -0.88 0.49 2.26
CA ALA A 101 -0.40 1.03 1.00
C ALA A 101 -0.92 0.23 -0.20
N GLY A 102 -1.82 0.82 -0.99
CA GLY A 102 -2.26 0.26 -2.28
C GLY A 102 -1.28 0.63 -3.39
N LEU A 103 -0.54 -0.35 -3.91
CA LEU A 103 0.58 -0.15 -4.86
C LEU A 103 0.16 -0.04 -6.32
N SER A 104 -1.13 0.11 -6.58
CA SER A 104 -1.68 0.52 -7.88
C SER A 104 -1.01 1.84 -8.33
N VAL A 105 -0.69 2.01 -9.62
CA VAL A 105 0.20 3.06 -10.18
C VAL A 105 1.67 3.01 -9.71
N VAL A 106 1.96 2.62 -8.47
CA VAL A 106 3.35 2.47 -7.97
C VAL A 106 4.06 1.39 -8.78
N ILE A 107 3.52 0.17 -8.78
CA ILE A 107 4.05 -0.95 -9.58
C ILE A 107 3.66 -0.78 -11.06
N GLY A 108 2.39 -0.48 -11.34
CA GLY A 108 1.86 -0.44 -12.71
C GLY A 108 2.31 0.77 -13.56
N GLY A 109 2.85 1.82 -12.96
CA GLY A 109 3.30 3.02 -13.66
C GLY A 109 4.76 3.36 -13.38
N LEU A 110 5.10 3.59 -12.12
CA LEU A 110 6.43 4.10 -11.76
C LEU A 110 7.56 3.11 -12.01
N MET A 111 7.34 1.80 -11.79
CA MET A 111 8.35 0.76 -11.99
C MET A 111 8.98 0.84 -13.40
N HIS A 112 8.17 1.14 -14.42
CA HIS A 112 8.65 1.33 -15.79
C HIS A 112 8.97 2.78 -16.14
N ALA A 113 8.07 3.72 -15.84
CA ALA A 113 8.21 5.09 -16.33
C ALA A 113 9.26 5.91 -15.56
N ARG A 114 9.48 5.60 -14.27
CA ARG A 114 10.37 6.34 -13.38
C ARG A 114 11.10 5.40 -12.40
N PRO A 115 11.94 4.46 -12.87
CA PRO A 115 12.48 3.36 -12.07
C PRO A 115 13.26 3.81 -10.83
N LYS A 116 14.03 4.91 -10.90
CA LYS A 116 14.71 5.48 -9.73
C LYS A 116 13.75 6.01 -8.67
N PHE A 117 12.66 6.63 -9.12
CA PHE A 117 11.64 7.14 -8.20
C PHE A 117 10.82 5.99 -7.62
N PHE A 118 10.53 4.95 -8.41
CA PHE A 118 9.94 3.71 -7.91
C PHE A 118 10.80 3.08 -6.81
N ALA A 119 12.11 2.97 -7.02
CA ALA A 119 13.04 2.46 -6.00
C ALA A 119 12.98 3.28 -4.70
N LYS A 120 13.01 4.62 -4.80
CA LYS A 120 12.82 5.50 -3.63
C LYS A 120 11.48 5.23 -2.93
N VAL A 121 10.38 5.20 -3.68
CA VAL A 121 9.02 4.99 -3.12
C VAL A 121 8.92 3.63 -2.41
N MET A 122 9.42 2.56 -3.03
CA MET A 122 9.44 1.24 -2.39
C MET A 122 10.31 1.24 -1.12
N GLY A 123 11.47 1.92 -1.13
CA GLY A 123 12.33 2.05 0.04
C GLY A 123 11.67 2.75 1.21
N GLU A 124 11.08 3.92 0.98
CA GLU A 124 10.36 4.66 2.02
C GLU A 124 9.18 3.84 2.57
N LEU A 125 8.40 3.20 1.69
CA LEU A 125 7.28 2.36 2.10
C LEU A 125 7.74 1.18 2.96
N LEU A 126 8.78 0.47 2.54
CA LEU A 126 9.29 -0.69 3.28
C LEU A 126 9.85 -0.29 4.64
N PHE A 127 10.54 0.85 4.71
CA PHE A 127 11.11 1.36 5.95
C PHE A 127 10.06 1.86 6.94
N TRP A 128 9.12 2.70 6.50
CA TRP A 128 8.15 3.35 7.40
C TRP A 128 6.89 2.54 7.65
N VAL A 129 6.38 1.86 6.62
CA VAL A 129 5.06 1.22 6.65
C VAL A 129 5.17 -0.29 6.86
N GLY A 130 6.23 -0.91 6.32
CA GLY A 130 6.50 -2.34 6.43
C GLY A 130 5.73 -3.19 5.41
N GLU A 131 6.32 -4.31 5.03
CA GLU A 131 5.83 -5.20 3.97
C GLU A 131 4.45 -5.83 4.24
N ASP A 132 4.04 -5.96 5.50
CA ASP A 132 2.74 -6.56 5.89
C ASP A 132 1.55 -5.64 5.65
N LYS A 133 1.79 -4.35 5.37
CA LYS A 133 0.76 -3.34 5.14
C LYS A 133 0.69 -2.86 3.69
N MET A 134 1.10 -3.69 2.73
CA MET A 134 1.14 -3.31 1.31
C MET A 134 0.35 -4.29 0.43
N THR A 135 -0.39 -3.77 -0.55
CA THR A 135 -1.19 -4.61 -1.45
C THR A 135 -0.94 -4.25 -2.91
N PHE A 136 -0.67 -5.24 -3.75
CA PHE A 136 -0.66 -5.10 -5.20
C PHE A 136 -2.06 -4.85 -5.76
N GLY A 137 -2.13 -3.93 -6.73
CA GLY A 137 -3.27 -3.73 -7.61
C GLY A 137 -2.76 -3.30 -8.99
N SER A 138 -3.36 -3.82 -10.06
CA SER A 138 -2.80 -3.65 -11.41
C SER A 138 -3.35 -2.44 -12.18
N ASP A 139 -4.42 -1.81 -11.68
CA ASP A 139 -5.26 -0.88 -12.45
C ASP A 139 -5.61 -1.41 -13.85
N TYR A 140 -6.09 -2.66 -13.90
CA TYR A 140 -6.46 -3.30 -15.16
C TYR A 140 -7.54 -2.50 -15.90
N SER A 141 -7.45 -2.52 -17.23
CA SER A 141 -8.02 -1.60 -18.22
C SER A 141 -7.21 -0.32 -18.48
N ILE A 142 -6.27 0.06 -17.60
CA ILE A 142 -5.22 1.03 -17.93
C ILE A 142 -3.97 0.27 -18.40
N TRP A 143 -3.54 -0.73 -17.64
CA TRP A 143 -2.40 -1.58 -17.96
C TRP A 143 -2.69 -3.07 -17.72
N GLU A 144 -2.07 -3.94 -18.53
CA GLU A 144 -2.13 -5.38 -18.34
C GLU A 144 -1.40 -5.82 -17.06
N PRO A 145 -1.91 -6.79 -16.27
CA PRO A 145 -1.29 -7.20 -15.02
C PRO A 145 -0.02 -8.05 -15.20
N LYS A 146 0.08 -8.80 -16.31
CA LYS A 146 1.13 -9.81 -16.48
C LYS A 146 2.55 -9.25 -16.32
N TRP A 147 2.87 -8.20 -17.08
CA TRP A 147 4.20 -7.60 -17.06
C TRP A 147 4.51 -6.88 -15.73
N GLN A 148 3.48 -6.43 -15.00
CA GLN A 148 3.63 -5.80 -13.70
C GLN A 148 4.04 -6.84 -12.65
N ILE A 149 3.36 -7.99 -12.65
CA ILE A 149 3.64 -9.09 -11.73
C ILE A 149 5.02 -9.68 -12.02
N GLU A 150 5.30 -10.05 -13.27
CA GLU A 150 6.61 -10.60 -13.68
C GLU A 150 7.74 -9.60 -13.38
N GLY A 151 7.53 -8.32 -13.71
CA GLY A 151 8.48 -7.26 -13.44
C GLY A 151 8.77 -7.09 -11.95
N PHE A 152 7.75 -7.10 -11.08
CA PHE A 152 7.96 -6.98 -9.64
C PHE A 152 8.57 -8.24 -9.02
N VAL A 153 8.26 -9.42 -9.54
CA VAL A 153 8.89 -10.69 -9.15
C VAL A 153 10.39 -10.65 -9.43
N ASP A 154 10.81 -10.11 -10.58
CA ASP A 154 12.22 -9.99 -10.96
C ASP A 154 12.91 -8.74 -10.40
N TRP A 155 12.13 -7.80 -9.85
CA TRP A 155 12.66 -6.51 -9.41
C TRP A 155 13.55 -6.63 -8.19
N ASP A 156 14.63 -5.84 -8.21
CA ASP A 156 15.49 -5.53 -7.08
C ASP A 156 16.00 -4.08 -7.25
N TYR A 157 16.59 -3.51 -6.20
CA TYR A 157 17.14 -2.17 -6.28
C TYR A 157 18.23 -2.06 -7.37
N PRO A 158 18.22 -0.98 -8.17
CA PRO A 158 19.07 -0.89 -9.36
C PRO A 158 20.55 -0.57 -9.07
N SER A 159 20.89 -0.18 -7.85
CA SER A 159 22.27 0.15 -7.44
C SER A 159 22.40 0.22 -5.92
N ASP A 160 23.64 0.31 -5.43
CA ASP A 160 23.98 0.49 -4.01
C ASP A 160 23.57 1.86 -3.44
N GLU A 161 23.08 2.80 -4.26
CA GLU A 161 22.57 4.09 -3.76
C GLU A 161 21.33 3.92 -2.86
N PHE A 162 20.68 2.75 -2.90
CA PHE A 162 19.51 2.37 -2.11
C PHE A 162 19.85 1.37 -0.99
N SER A 163 21.12 1.26 -0.61
CA SER A 163 21.60 0.24 0.34
C SER A 163 21.13 0.42 1.79
N ASP A 164 20.62 1.60 2.14
CA ASP A 164 20.01 1.90 3.43
C ASP A 164 18.54 1.50 3.53
N TYR A 165 17.89 1.17 2.41
CA TYR A 165 16.51 0.68 2.39
C TYR A 165 16.42 -0.84 2.64
N PRO A 166 15.33 -1.32 3.27
CA PRO A 166 15.08 -2.75 3.40
C PRO A 166 15.01 -3.43 2.02
N ARG A 167 15.70 -4.57 1.88
CA ARG A 167 15.68 -5.36 0.64
C ARG A 167 14.40 -6.17 0.52
N VAL A 168 13.90 -6.31 -0.70
CA VAL A 168 12.79 -7.21 -1.01
C VAL A 168 13.33 -8.62 -1.21
N ASN A 169 12.67 -9.60 -0.59
CA ASN A 169 12.93 -11.02 -0.83
C ASN A 169 11.68 -11.71 -1.37
N THR A 170 11.71 -13.04 -1.48
CA THR A 170 10.57 -13.83 -1.98
C THR A 170 9.34 -13.68 -1.07
N ASP A 171 9.52 -13.62 0.25
CA ASP A 171 8.43 -13.50 1.20
C ASP A 171 7.81 -12.11 1.17
N THR A 172 8.62 -11.04 1.09
CA THR A 172 8.15 -9.67 0.82
C THR A 172 7.27 -9.63 -0.43
N LYS A 173 7.72 -10.28 -1.52
CA LYS A 173 6.99 -10.33 -2.79
C LYS A 173 5.69 -11.11 -2.66
N LYS A 174 5.68 -12.27 -1.97
CA LYS A 174 4.46 -13.04 -1.68
C LYS A 174 3.44 -12.22 -0.87
N LYS A 175 3.91 -11.52 0.17
CA LYS A 175 3.08 -10.63 1.00
C LYS A 175 2.39 -9.57 0.16
N ILE A 176 3.18 -8.79 -0.58
CA ILE A 176 2.70 -7.69 -1.42
C ILE A 176 1.77 -8.18 -2.54
N LEU A 177 2.13 -9.25 -3.25
CA LEU A 177 1.40 -9.72 -4.42
C LEU A 177 0.10 -10.46 -4.08
N GLY A 178 -0.08 -10.95 -2.85
CA GLY A 178 -1.29 -11.70 -2.53
C GLY A 178 -1.61 -11.94 -1.06
N LEU A 179 -0.63 -12.26 -0.20
CA LEU A 179 -0.95 -12.71 1.16
C LEU A 179 -1.58 -11.62 2.02
N ASN A 180 -1.15 -10.37 1.87
CA ASN A 180 -1.73 -9.24 2.62
C ASN A 180 -3.19 -9.00 2.20
N ALA A 181 -3.47 -9.03 0.89
CA ALA A 181 -4.84 -8.92 0.39
C ALA A 181 -5.70 -10.11 0.84
N ALA A 182 -5.14 -11.33 0.82
CA ALA A 182 -5.85 -12.52 1.29
C ALA A 182 -6.23 -12.40 2.77
N LYS A 183 -5.31 -11.93 3.62
CA LYS A 183 -5.57 -11.65 5.04
C LYS A 183 -6.66 -10.59 5.24
N LEU A 184 -6.61 -9.48 4.50
CA LEU A 184 -7.62 -8.41 4.58
C LEU A 184 -9.02 -8.90 4.20
N TYR A 185 -9.12 -9.83 3.26
CA TYR A 185 -10.39 -10.29 2.69
C TYR A 185 -10.86 -11.66 3.19
N ASP A 186 -10.20 -12.22 4.21
CA ASP A 186 -10.47 -13.57 4.74
C ASP A 186 -10.41 -14.67 3.66
N ILE A 187 -9.46 -14.57 2.72
CA ILE A 187 -9.28 -15.56 1.64
C ILE A 187 -8.34 -16.66 2.12
N GLU A 188 -8.79 -17.91 2.05
CA GLU A 188 -7.96 -19.08 2.34
C GLU A 188 -6.85 -19.22 1.30
N VAL A 189 -5.61 -19.28 1.76
CA VAL A 189 -4.42 -19.44 0.92
C VAL A 189 -3.94 -20.89 0.99
N PRO A 190 -3.79 -21.59 -0.15
CA PRO A 190 -3.20 -22.94 -0.19
C PRO A 190 -1.84 -23.00 0.50
N ALA A 191 -1.55 -24.09 1.22
CA ALA A 191 -0.35 -24.23 2.05
C ALA A 191 0.95 -23.98 1.26
N GLU A 192 1.00 -24.39 -0.01
CA GLU A 192 2.16 -24.19 -0.90
C GLU A 192 2.40 -22.73 -1.28
N LEU A 193 1.40 -21.85 -1.12
CA LEU A 193 1.50 -20.42 -1.39
C LEU A 193 1.73 -19.59 -0.13
N GLN A 194 1.62 -20.19 1.06
CA GLN A 194 1.92 -19.52 2.32
C GLN A 194 3.44 -19.27 2.47
N LEU A 195 3.80 -18.46 3.46
CA LEU A 195 5.20 -18.34 3.87
C LEU A 195 5.60 -19.63 4.58
N GLN A 196 6.84 -20.08 4.37
CA GLN A 196 7.35 -21.16 5.22
C GLN A 196 7.61 -20.55 6.59
N GLU A 197 7.17 -21.21 7.67
CA GLU A 197 7.60 -20.78 8.99
C GLU A 197 9.12 -20.93 9.04
N ASP A 198 9.83 -19.80 9.19
CA ASP A 198 11.24 -19.85 9.51
C ASP A 198 11.37 -20.66 10.79
N ALA A 199 12.11 -21.77 10.72
CA ALA A 199 12.67 -22.34 11.94
C ALA A 199 13.38 -21.19 12.67
N PRO A 200 13.23 -21.05 14.00
CA PRO A 200 13.95 -20.01 14.73
C PRO A 200 15.42 -20.05 14.32
N ALA A 201 15.95 -18.88 13.93
CA ALA A 201 17.30 -18.74 13.38
C ALA A 201 18.30 -19.58 14.18
N ASP A 202 19.10 -20.37 13.48
CA ASP A 202 20.09 -21.21 14.15
C ASP A 202 21.16 -20.31 14.76
N GLN A 203 21.85 -20.77 15.80
CA GLN A 203 22.84 -19.95 16.50
C GLN A 203 23.98 -19.50 15.57
N GLU A 204 24.18 -20.20 14.45
CA GLU A 204 25.16 -19.89 13.40
C GLU A 204 24.76 -18.68 12.53
N ASP A 205 23.47 -18.32 12.48
CA ASP A 205 22.98 -17.15 11.73
C ASP A 205 23.13 -15.85 12.53
N ALA A 206 23.51 -15.94 13.81
CA ALA A 206 23.82 -14.81 14.67
C ALA A 206 25.27 -14.30 14.44
N VAL A 207 25.63 -14.00 13.20
CA VAL A 207 26.93 -13.38 12.90
C VAL A 207 26.76 -11.86 12.87
N LEU A 208 27.32 -11.18 13.87
CA LEU A 208 27.52 -9.74 13.83
C LEU A 208 28.50 -9.43 12.69
N VAL A 209 28.20 -8.41 11.89
CA VAL A 209 29.08 -7.91 10.82
C VAL A 209 30.50 -7.72 11.39
N GLU A 210 31.40 -8.65 11.12
CA GLU A 210 32.79 -8.50 11.47
C GLU A 210 33.37 -7.41 10.58
N ASN A 211 33.91 -6.38 11.23
CA ASN A 211 34.63 -5.27 10.61
C ASN A 211 35.45 -5.76 9.42
N ALA A 212 35.16 -5.24 8.23
CA ALA A 212 36.07 -5.30 7.10
C ALA A 212 37.40 -4.68 7.55
N GLY A 213 38.31 -5.56 7.93
CA GLY A 213 39.63 -5.21 8.41
C GLY A 213 40.35 -4.39 7.35
N ALA A 214 40.88 -3.27 7.81
CA ALA A 214 41.95 -2.56 7.14
C ALA A 214 43.07 -3.52 6.76
N ALA A 215 43.45 -3.54 5.49
CA ALA A 215 44.75 -4.02 5.04
C ALA A 215 45.18 -3.25 3.79
N VAL A 216 46.04 -2.26 4.06
CA VAL A 216 47.17 -1.67 3.29
C VAL A 216 47.06 -1.61 1.77
#